data_AF-A0A268TS16-F1
#
_entry.id   AF-A0A268TS16-F1
#
_cell.length_a   1.000
_cell.length_b   1.000
_cell.length_c   1.000
_cell.angle_alpha   90.00
_cell.angle_beta   90.00
_cell.angle_gamma   90.00
#
_symmetry.space_group_name_H-M   'P 1'
#
loop_
_entity.id
_entity.type
_entity.pdbx_description
1 polymer ?
#
loop_
_entity_poly.entity_id
_entity_poly.type
_entity_poly.pdbx_seq_one_letter_code
_entity_poly.pdbx_strand_id
1 'polypeptide(L)' 'MDITLNLPKEAHNILYNIAKEQNISQEELAKQALLEYLEDIEDYKKGELAYQEYVEGGRKGIAWNDLKKELNL' A
#
# COMPACT_ATOMS: atom_id res chain seq x y z
N MET A 1 16.36 16.37 -2.14
CA MET A 1 17.14 15.17 -2.51
C MET A 1 16.55 14.75 -3.84
N ASP A 2 17.37 14.69 -4.87
CA ASP A 2 16.88 14.58 -6.23
C ASP A 2 17.13 13.16 -6.73
N ILE A 3 16.14 12.57 -7.38
CA ILE A 3 16.20 11.21 -7.92
C ILE A 3 16.03 11.32 -9.44
N THR A 4 16.95 10.70 -10.18
CA THR A 4 16.83 10.56 -11.63
C THR A 4 16.33 9.15 -11.96
N LEU A 5 15.22 9.06 -12.68
CA LEU A 5 14.62 7.81 -13.12
C LEU A 5 14.92 7.58 -14.60
N ASN A 6 15.61 6.49 -14.90
CA ASN A 6 15.80 6.02 -16.28
C ASN A 6 14.73 4.98 -16.60
N LEU A 7 13.70 5.40 -17.34
CA LEU A 7 12.58 4.54 -17.71
C LEU A 7 12.75 4.02 -19.15
N PRO A 8 12.34 2.76 -19.43
CA PRO A 8 12.19 2.32 -20.81
C PRO A 8 11.14 3.17 -21.53
N LYS A 9 11.26 3.26 -22.86
CA LYS A 9 10.42 4.15 -23.68
C LYS A 9 8.93 3.88 -23.49
N GLU A 10 8.55 2.62 -23.35
CA GLU A 10 7.18 2.18 -23.16
C GLU A 10 6.62 2.71 -21.83
N ALA A 11 7.36 2.58 -20.74
CA ALA A 11 6.95 3.08 -19.42
C ALA A 11 6.88 4.62 -19.39
N HIS A 12 7.83 5.30 -20.03
CA HIS A 12 7.78 6.75 -20.17
C HIS A 12 6.53 7.22 -20.92
N ASN A 13 6.13 6.53 -21.99
CA ASN A 13 4.91 6.86 -22.73
C ASN A 13 3.65 6.65 -21.90
N ILE A 14 3.61 5.58 -21.08
CA ILE A 14 2.50 5.33 -20.15
C ILE A 14 2.42 6.46 -19.11
N LEU A 15 3.54 6.81 -18.48
CA LEU A 15 3.61 7.91 -17.51
C LEU A 15 3.11 9.23 -18.11
N TYR A 16 3.58 9.56 -19.32
CA TYR A 16 3.16 10.76 -20.05
C TYR A 16 1.65 10.79 -20.31
N ASN A 17 1.08 9.67 -20.79
CA ASN A 17 -0.34 9.61 -21.12
C ASN A 17 -1.22 9.75 -19.88
N ILE A 18 -0.90 9.04 -18.80
CA ILE A 18 -1.65 9.11 -17.54
C ILE A 18 -1.56 10.52 -16.94
N ALA A 19 -0.36 11.11 -16.89
CA ALA A 19 -0.17 12.45 -16.37
C ALA A 19 -0.99 13.49 -17.16
N LYS A 20 -1.04 13.33 -18.50
CA LYS A 20 -1.86 14.16 -19.37
C LYS A 20 -3.35 13.98 -19.12
N GLU A 21 -3.84 12.75 -18.99
CA GLU A 21 -5.26 12.44 -18.69
C GLU A 21 -5.71 13.03 -17.35
N GLN A 22 -4.82 12.99 -16.35
CA GLN A 22 -5.07 13.53 -15.01
C GLN A 22 -4.78 15.03 -14.87
N ASN A 23 -4.27 15.67 -15.93
CA ASN A 23 -3.87 17.07 -15.94
C ASN A 23 -2.86 17.43 -14.83
N ILE A 24 -1.87 16.56 -14.61
CA ILE A 24 -0.76 16.76 -13.67
C ILE A 24 0.59 16.60 -14.39
N SER A 25 1.69 16.97 -13.72
CA SER A 25 3.02 16.75 -14.28
C SER A 25 3.43 15.27 -14.16
N GLN A 26 4.32 14.81 -15.05
CA GLN A 26 4.91 13.47 -14.95
C GLN A 26 5.67 13.28 -13.63
N GLU A 27 6.31 14.35 -13.13
CA GLU A 27 7.01 14.34 -11.85
C GLU A 27 6.05 14.10 -10.68
N GLU A 28 4.91 14.80 -10.66
CA GLU A 28 3.90 14.62 -9.61
C GLU A 28 3.31 13.21 -9.64
N LEU A 29 2.98 12.70 -10.84
CA LEU A 29 2.49 11.33 -10.98
C LEU A 29 3.53 10.30 -10.53
N ALA A 30 4.80 10.46 -10.93
CA ALA A 30 5.88 9.56 -10.53
C ALA A 30 6.11 9.59 -9.01
N LYS A 31 6.00 10.77 -8.39
CA LYS A 31 6.10 10.95 -6.95
C LYS A 31 4.96 10.24 -6.22
N GLN A 32 3.71 10.42 -6.67
CA GLN A 32 2.56 9.76 -6.07
C GLN A 32 2.69 8.23 -6.15
N ALA A 33 3.02 7.70 -7.33
CA ALA A 33 3.21 6.26 -7.53
C ALA A 33 4.35 5.70 -6.65
N LEU A 34 5.44 6.46 -6.49
CA LEU A 34 6.55 6.05 -5.61
C LEU A 34 6.12 6.02 -4.13
N LEU A 35 5.36 7.02 -3.68
CA LEU A 35 4.87 7.07 -2.30
C LEU A 35 3.91 5.93 -2.00
N GLU A 36 2.97 5.66 -2.90
CA GLU A 36 2.01 4.54 -2.79
C GLU A 36 2.73 3.20 -2.72
N TYR A 37 3.72 2.96 -3.59
CA TYR A 37 4.50 1.72 -3.54
C TYR A 37 5.31 1.56 -2.24
N LEU A 38 5.84 2.65 -1.69
CA LEU A 38 6.56 2.60 -0.41
C LEU A 38 5.61 2.33 0.77
N GLU A 39 4.42 2.92 0.75
CA GLU A 39 3.35 2.69 1.73
C GLU A 39 2.91 1.23 1.70
N ASP A 40 2.64 0.66 0.51
CA ASP A 40 2.26 -0.74 0.34
C ASP A 40 3.30 -1.71 0.94
N ILE A 41 4.59 -1.42 0.76
CA ILE A 41 5.67 -2.22 1.36
C ILE A 41 5.64 -2.13 2.89
N GLU A 42 5.43 -0.93 3.43
CA GLU A 42 5.40 -0.73 4.87
C GLU A 42 4.18 -1.41 5.50
N ASP A 43 3.02 -1.27 4.88
CA ASP A 43 1.76 -1.85 5.32
C ASP A 43 1.77 -3.38 5.24
N TYR A 44 2.34 -3.94 4.18
CA TYR A 44 2.57 -5.39 4.10
C TYR A 44 3.41 -5.89 5.28
N LYS A 45 4.53 -5.23 5.59
CA LYS A 45 5.42 -5.62 6.70
C LYS A 45 4.73 -5.49 8.05
N LYS A 46 3.99 -4.40 8.28
CA LYS A 46 3.21 -4.21 9.51
C LYS A 46 2.15 -5.28 9.67
N GLY A 47 1.43 -5.61 8.59
CA GLY A 47 0.41 -6.65 8.59
C GLY A 47 1.00 -8.03 8.87
N GLU A 48 2.13 -8.36 8.24
CA GLU A 48 2.84 -9.62 8.48
C GLU A 48 3.31 -9.74 9.93
N LEU A 49 3.92 -8.68 10.49
CA LEU A 49 4.35 -8.66 11.88
C LEU A 49 3.17 -8.84 12.85
N ALA A 50 2.08 -8.08 12.66
CA ALA A 50 0.89 -8.20 13.48
C ALA A 50 0.28 -9.61 13.43
N TYR A 51 0.31 -10.25 12.25
CA TYR A 51 -0.12 -11.63 12.08
C TYR A 51 0.80 -12.62 12.82
N GLN A 52 2.11 -12.46 12.71
CA GLN A 52 3.08 -13.30 13.43
C GLN A 52 2.90 -13.17 14.95
N GLU A 53 2.82 -11.97 15.49
CA GLU A 53 2.57 -11.73 16.93
C GLU A 53 1.26 -12.37 17.41
N TYR A 54 0.22 -12.32 16.57
CA TYR A 54 -1.06 -12.94 16.86
C TYR A 54 -0.96 -14.47 16.95
N VAL A 55 -0.28 -15.11 16.00
CA VAL A 55 -0.06 -16.56 15.96
C VAL A 55 0.84 -17.01 17.12
N GLU A 56 1.96 -16.34 17.34
CA GLU A 56 2.93 -16.65 18.39
C GLU A 56 2.35 -16.42 19.80
N GLY A 57 1.51 -15.38 19.95
CA GLY A 57 0.81 -15.08 21.19
C GLY A 57 -0.30 -16.07 21.55
N GLY A 58 -0.53 -17.11 20.74
CA GLY A 58 -1.55 -18.14 20.97
C GLY A 58 -2.99 -17.62 20.91
N ARG A 59 -3.19 -16.40 20.39
CA ARG A 59 -4.51 -15.79 20.27
C ARG A 59 -5.28 -16.51 19.17
N LYS A 60 -6.53 -16.89 19.46
CA LYS A 60 -7.43 -17.51 18.47
C LYS A 60 -8.49 -16.52 18.05
N GLY A 61 -8.93 -16.66 16.80
CA GLY A 61 -9.99 -15.82 16.25
C GLY A 61 -11.26 -16.22 16.97
N ILE A 62 -12.00 -15.26 17.49
CA ILE A 62 -13.33 -15.53 18.03
C ILE A 62 -14.35 -15.40 16.90
N ALA A 63 -15.34 -16.29 16.87
CA ALA A 63 -16.38 -16.20 15.88
C ALA A 63 -17.19 -14.90 16.08
N TRP A 64 -17.67 -14.32 15.00
CA TRP A 64 -18.44 -13.07 15.04
C TRP A 64 -19.61 -13.10 16.04
N ASN A 65 -20.31 -14.24 16.13
CA ASN A 65 -21.41 -14.41 17.07
C ASN A 65 -20.97 -14.44 18.53
N ASP A 66 -19.76 -14.92 18.82
CA ASP A 66 -19.22 -14.94 20.18
C ASP A 66 -18.70 -13.55 20.57
N LEU A 67 -18.05 -12.84 19.64
CA LEU A 67 -17.67 -11.43 19.84
C LEU A 67 -18.87 -10.54 20.14
N LYS A 68 -19.99 -10.70 19.41
CA LYS A 68 -21.22 -9.94 19.67
C LYS A 68 -21.75 -10.11 21.08
N LYS A 69 -21.74 -11.36 21.59
CA LYS A 69 -22.16 -11.65 22.96
C LYS A 69 -21.24 -10.97 23.98
N GLU A 70 -19.93 -10.98 23.75
CA GLU A 70 -18.97 -10.29 24.62
C GLU A 70 -19.15 -8.77 24.61
N LEU A 71 -19.49 -8.19 23.44
CA LEU A 71 -19.66 -6.74 23.27
C LEU A 71 -21.08 -6.22 23.58
N ASN A 72 -22.03 -7.08 23.94
CA ASN A 72 -23.45 -6.74 24.10
C ASN A 72 -24.05 -6.04 22.86
N LEU A 73 -23.74 -6.56 21.67
CA LEU A 73 -24.24 -6.09 20.36
C LEU A 73 -25.24 -7.05 19.70
#